data_AF-A0A2V7ZDT0-F1
#
_entry.id   AF-A0A2V7ZDT0-F1
#
_cell.length_a   1.000
_cell.length_b   1.000
_cell.length_c   1.000
_cell.angle_alpha   90.00
_cell.angle_beta   90.00
_cell.angle_gamma   90.00
#
_symmetry.space_group_name_H-M   'P 1'
#
loop_
_entity.id
_entity.type
_entity.pdbx_description
1 polymer ?
#
loop_
_entity_poly.entity_id
_entity_poly.type
_entity_poly.pdbx_seq_one_letter_code
_entity_poly.pdbx_strand_id
1 'polypeptide(L)'
;MRSGGVVATLAFALIAYGSMGCRRSDEAGAAPPGRAAWFEEIAARAGIRFVHASGHKTKHLLPEIMGGGVALFDMDNDGFLDLYL
;
A
#
# COMPACT_ATOMS: atom_id res chain seq x y z
N MET A 1 33.13 -8.59 43.86
CA MET A 1 32.85 -7.45 42.95
C MET A 1 33.47 -7.72 41.59
N ARG A 2 32.74 -8.29 40.62
CA ARG A 2 33.18 -8.42 39.20
C ARG A 2 32.11 -8.91 38.20
N SER A 3 30.87 -9.16 38.62
CA SER A 3 29.78 -9.66 37.75
C SER A 3 28.94 -8.57 37.06
N GLY A 4 28.98 -7.31 37.54
CA GLY A 4 28.18 -6.22 36.98
C GLY A 4 28.65 -5.72 35.60
N GLY A 5 29.93 -5.90 35.27
CA GLY A 5 30.48 -5.43 33.99
C GLY A 5 30.01 -6.23 32.78
N VAL A 6 29.86 -7.55 32.92
CA VAL A 6 29.49 -8.46 31.82
C VAL A 6 28.01 -8.34 31.44
N VAL A 7 27.15 -8.09 32.44
CA VAL A 7 25.71 -7.86 32.22
C VAL A 7 25.47 -6.54 31.49
N ALA A 8 26.26 -5.51 31.81
CA ALA A 8 26.17 -4.21 31.15
C ALA A 8 26.63 -4.25 29.69
N THR A 9 27.71 -4.97 29.34
CA THR A 9 28.16 -5.09 27.95
C THR A 9 27.22 -5.94 27.09
N LEU A 10 26.63 -7.00 27.64
CA LEU A 10 25.62 -7.81 26.93
C LEU A 10 24.34 -7.01 26.65
N ALA A 11 23.90 -6.18 27.60
CA ALA A 11 22.74 -5.32 27.41
C ALA A 11 22.99 -4.25 26.32
N PHE A 12 24.17 -3.63 26.30
CA PHE A 12 24.54 -2.66 25.26
C PHE A 12 24.64 -3.29 23.86
N ALA A 13 25.16 -4.52 23.77
CA ALA A 13 25.28 -5.24 22.49
C ALA A 13 23.92 -5.58 21.87
N LEU A 14 22.92 -5.94 22.69
CA LEU A 14 21.56 -6.26 22.22
C LEU A 14 20.80 -5.01 21.73
N ILE A 15 20.98 -3.87 22.38
CA ILE A 15 20.35 -2.60 21.99
C ILE A 15 20.91 -2.11 20.64
N ALA A 16 22.22 -2.25 20.43
CA ALA A 16 22.87 -1.86 19.17
C ALA A 16 22.49 -2.76 17.98
N TYR A 17 22.24 -4.05 18.22
CA TYR A 17 21.79 -4.99 17.18
C TYR A 17 20.34 -4.73 16.74
N GLY A 18 19.47 -4.27 17.65
CA GLY A 18 18.07 -3.98 17.37
C GLY A 18 17.84 -2.77 16.44
N SER A 19 18.77 -1.82 16.39
CA SER A 19 18.65 -0.60 15.57
C SER A 19 19.03 -0.77 14.10
N MET A 20 19.62 -1.90 13.70
CA MET A 20 20.05 -2.14 12.31
C MET A 20 18.93 -2.71 11.42
N GLY A 21 17.73 -2.97 11.97
CA GLY A 21 16.64 -3.66 11.29
C GLY A 21 15.60 -2.78 10.59
N CYS A 22 15.58 -1.47 10.82
CA CYS A 22 14.60 -0.57 10.20
C CYS A 22 15.28 0.38 9.20
N ARG A 23 15.72 -0.16 8.06
CA ARG A 23 15.86 0.67 6.85
C ARG A 23 14.49 0.73 6.20
N ARG A 24 13.83 1.88 6.28
CA ARG A 24 12.63 2.16 5.50
C ARG A 24 13.06 2.22 4.04
N SER A 25 12.69 1.23 3.25
CA SER A 25 12.89 1.24 1.81
C SER A 25 11.87 2.22 1.21
N ASP A 26 12.16 3.51 1.27
CA ASP A 26 11.43 4.54 0.51
C ASP A 26 11.90 4.54 -0.96
N GLU A 27 12.03 3.35 -1.56
CA GLU A 27 12.27 3.20 -2.99
C GLU A 27 10.93 2.92 -3.66
N ALA A 28 10.18 3.99 -3.93
CA ALA A 28 9.25 3.97 -5.05
C ALA A 28 10.10 3.79 -6.31
N GLY A 29 10.28 2.53 -6.73
CA GLY A 29 11.12 2.19 -7.87
C GLY A 29 10.72 3.00 -9.10
N ALA A 30 11.58 3.93 -9.51
CA ALA A 30 11.41 4.64 -10.76
C ALA A 30 11.46 3.62 -11.90
N ALA A 31 10.42 3.61 -12.74
CA ALA A 31 10.37 2.74 -13.89
C ALA A 31 11.62 2.96 -14.77
N PRO A 32 12.26 1.88 -15.27
CA PRO A 32 13.46 2.01 -16.08
C PRO A 32 13.22 2.95 -17.28
N PRO A 33 14.13 3.91 -17.55
CA PRO A 33 13.96 4.85 -18.64
C PRO A 33 13.96 4.11 -19.98
N GLY A 34 12.87 4.22 -20.73
CA GLY A 34 12.77 3.67 -22.09
C GLY A 34 11.51 2.86 -22.40
N ARG A 35 10.64 2.58 -21.43
CA ARG A 35 9.32 1.97 -21.72
C ARG A 35 8.22 2.99 -21.50
N ALA A 36 7.51 3.35 -22.57
CA ALA A 36 6.26 4.10 -22.43
C ALA A 36 5.32 3.34 -21.49
N ALA A 37 4.63 4.06 -20.61
CA ALA A 37 3.64 3.46 -19.73
C ALA A 37 2.60 2.71 -20.57
N TRP A 38 2.27 1.49 -20.15
CA TRP A 38 1.27 0.66 -20.84
C TRP A 38 -0.15 1.20 -20.70
N PHE A 39 -0.38 2.00 -19.65
CA PHE A 39 -1.68 2.59 -19.34
C PHE A 39 -1.49 4.08 -19.03
N GLU A 40 -2.46 4.89 -19.45
CA GLU A 40 -2.59 6.29 -19.05
C GLU A 40 -3.65 6.39 -17.93
N GLU A 41 -3.33 7.10 -16.86
CA GLU A 41 -4.30 7.46 -15.82
C GLU A 41 -5.14 8.65 -16.33
N ILE A 42 -6.45 8.44 -16.47
CA ILE A 42 -7.37 9.47 -16.99
C ILE A 42 -8.57 9.73 -16.06
N ALA A 43 -8.67 9.08 -14.90
CA ALA A 43 -9.87 9.12 -14.06
C ALA A 43 -10.20 10.56 -13.65
N ALA A 44 -9.20 11.34 -13.23
CA ALA A 44 -9.41 12.74 -12.88
C ALA A 44 -9.88 13.59 -14.07
N ARG A 45 -9.31 13.37 -15.28
CA ARG A 45 -9.70 14.06 -16.51
C ARG A 45 -11.11 13.67 -16.96
N ALA A 46 -11.50 12.42 -16.72
CA ALA A 46 -12.84 11.89 -16.96
C ALA A 46 -13.85 12.26 -15.86
N GLY A 47 -13.43 12.98 -14.81
CA GLY A 47 -14.31 13.40 -13.70
C GLY A 47 -14.64 12.30 -12.69
N ILE A 48 -13.97 11.15 -12.76
CA ILE A 48 -14.17 10.00 -11.87
C ILE A 48 -13.45 10.23 -10.54
N ARG A 49 -14.21 10.19 -9.44
CA ARG A 49 -13.69 10.30 -8.06
C ARG A 49 -14.24 9.17 -7.21
N PHE A 50 -13.52 8.05 -7.20
CA PHE A 50 -13.86 6.89 -6.38
C PHE A 50 -13.15 6.95 -5.03
N VAL A 51 -13.88 6.67 -3.95
CA VAL A 51 -13.32 6.53 -2.60
C VAL A 51 -13.78 5.19 -2.04
N HIS A 52 -12.85 4.27 -1.86
CA HIS A 52 -13.14 3.03 -1.15
C HIS A 52 -13.25 3.31 0.35
N ALA A 53 -14.47 3.23 0.88
CA ALA A 53 -14.74 3.42 2.29
C ALA A 53 -14.89 2.05 2.98
N SER A 54 -13.95 1.73 3.86
CA SER A 54 -14.08 0.56 4.74
C SER A 54 -14.78 0.94 6.04
N GLY A 55 -15.74 0.13 6.47
CA GLY A 55 -16.50 0.33 7.72
C GLY A 55 -15.78 -0.18 8.98
N HIS A 56 -14.54 -0.64 8.88
CA HIS A 56 -13.87 -1.33 9.99
C HIS A 56 -13.52 -0.35 11.14
N LYS A 57 -13.74 -0.79 12.39
CA LYS A 57 -13.31 -0.04 13.59
C LYS A 57 -12.24 -0.74 14.40
N THR A 58 -12.24 -2.07 14.43
CA THR A 58 -11.37 -2.86 15.33
C THR A 58 -10.91 -4.18 14.74
N LYS A 59 -11.62 -4.75 13.76
CA LYS A 59 -11.26 -6.01 13.10
C LYS A 59 -11.37 -5.85 11.61
N HIS A 60 -10.43 -6.43 10.87
CA HIS A 60 -10.50 -6.50 9.42
C HIS A 60 -11.31 -7.75 9.04
N LEU A 61 -12.43 -7.53 8.36
CA LEU A 61 -13.25 -8.60 7.80
C LEU A 61 -12.89 -8.75 6.31
N LEU A 62 -13.20 -9.91 5.74
CA LEU A 62 -12.78 -10.24 4.37
C LEU A 62 -13.30 -9.25 3.31
N PRO A 63 -14.57 -8.80 3.33
CA PRO A 63 -15.06 -7.80 2.37
C PRO A 63 -14.26 -6.48 2.35
N GLU A 64 -13.61 -6.14 3.45
CA GLU A 64 -12.89 -4.88 3.66
C GLU A 64 -11.41 -4.97 3.28
N ILE A 65 -10.86 -6.20 3.24
CA ILE A 65 -9.49 -6.45 2.78
C ILE A 65 -9.46 -6.57 1.25
N MET A 66 -10.59 -6.96 0.66
CA MET A 66 -10.81 -6.84 -0.77
C MET A 66 -10.99 -5.37 -1.12
N GLY A 67 -10.04 -4.81 -1.88
CA GLY A 67 -10.11 -3.43 -2.33
C GLY A 67 -11.37 -3.17 -3.17
N GLY A 68 -11.72 -1.88 -3.29
CA GLY A 68 -12.81 -1.46 -4.17
C GLY A 68 -12.54 -1.81 -5.63
N GLY A 69 -13.58 -1.71 -6.45
CA GLY A 69 -13.51 -1.95 -7.88
C GLY A 69 -14.64 -1.24 -8.61
N VAL A 70 -14.61 -1.34 -9.93
CA VAL A 70 -15.62 -0.79 -10.83
C VAL A 70 -16.16 -1.93 -11.69
N ALA A 71 -17.46 -1.88 -12.02
CA ALA A 71 -18.02 -2.72 -13.06
C ALA A 71 -18.18 -1.89 -14.35
N LEU A 72 -17.82 -2.50 -15.48
CA LEU A 72 -18.04 -1.96 -16.82
C LEU A 72 -19.05 -2.83 -17.54
N PHE A 73 -20.17 -2.26 -17.95
CA PHE A 73 -21.20 -2.95 -18.73
C PHE A 73 -22.03 -1.96 -19.50
N ASP A 74 -22.59 -2.36 -20.64
CA ASP A 74 -23.51 -1.55 -21.43
C ASP A 74 -24.94 -1.80 -20.92
N MET A 75 -25.51 -0.87 -20.15
CA MET A 75 -26.81 -1.03 -19.49
C MET A 75 -27.97 -0.69 -20.41
N ASP A 76 -27.84 0.37 -21.20
CA ASP A 76 -28.90 0.87 -22.07
C ASP A 76 -28.76 0.45 -23.55
N ASN A 77 -27.71 -0.31 -23.87
CA ASN A 77 -27.43 -0.89 -25.16
C ASN A 77 -27.15 0.17 -26.24
N ASP A 78 -26.48 1.27 -25.86
CA ASP A 78 -26.06 2.33 -26.76
C ASP A 78 -24.67 2.08 -27.40
N GLY A 79 -23.99 0.99 -26.99
CA GLY A 79 -22.68 0.59 -27.49
C GLY A 79 -21.50 1.23 -26.76
N PHE A 80 -21.75 2.04 -25.73
CA PHE A 80 -20.74 2.52 -24.80
C PHE A 80 -20.78 1.70 -23.49
N LEU A 81 -19.62 1.55 -22.84
CA LEU A 81 -19.56 0.89 -21.54
C LEU A 81 -19.88 1.90 -20.44
N ASP A 82 -20.88 1.60 -19.62
CA ASP A 82 -21.18 2.35 -18.41
C ASP A 82 -20.24 1.97 -17.27
N LEU A 83 -19.91 2.97 -16.45
CA LEU A 83 -19.15 2.78 -15.21
C LEU A 83 -20.10 2.71 -14.00
N TYR A 84 -19.99 1.62 -13.24
CA TYR A 84 -20.61 1.50 -11.92
C TYR A 84 -19.55 1.47 -10.81
N LEU A 85 -19.59 2.46 -9.92
CA LEU A 85 -18.59 2.79 -8.90
C LEU A 85 -19.16 2.79 -7.48
#